data_AF-A0A7K2CSI4-F1
#
_entry.id   AF-A0A7K2CSI4-F1
#
_cell.length_a   1.000
_cell.length_b   1.000
_cell.length_c   1.000
_cell.angle_alpha   90.00
_cell.angle_beta   90.00
_cell.angle_gamma   90.00
#
_symmetry.space_group_name_H-M   'P 1'
#
loop_
_entity.id
_entity.type
_entity.pdbx_description
1 polymer ?
#
loop_
_entity_poly.entity_id
_entity_poly.type
_entity_poly.pdbx_seq_one_letter_code
_entity_poly.pdbx_strand_id
1 'polypeptide(L)'
;MRWPQVRPSVRPSVRPTDRPTDRPTDRPTDRPTDRPTYLASAPTSGRPQLDDRQAPVHSRRWKVRPHREFDATNDKKWFVLDEGESILNVQLDNWPVYKGSSFGIWNPDTGEYYASVDARLIAAHLQDKRLRQHKTPRSPFAEFAQRHIENPETLPCLRPRIAFRKVTNPTNTRTVIPALIPGQAVLTDAAQYLLWPRGTSHDEAFLLGVLSSMILDWYARRVVELNLNFHIFNNLPIPLADLENDQVADRVVEIAGRLAAVDERFVEWAGEVGVPVGSANDEAVKQDLICELDACVAYLYELDEEDLAVVYETFSETVDYSERHAAVLAHFRKLNERF
;
A
#
# COMPACT_ATOMS: atom_id res chain seq x y z
N MET A 1 -37.46 75.62 -4.24
CA MET A 1 -38.51 74.63 -3.89
C MET A 1 -37.89 73.60 -2.96
N ARG A 2 -38.03 73.77 -1.64
CA ARG A 2 -38.90 73.01 -0.73
C ARG A 2 -38.54 71.51 -0.59
N TRP A 3 -37.79 71.26 0.48
CA TRP A 3 -37.61 70.09 1.37
C TRP A 3 -38.42 68.80 1.14
N PRO A 4 -37.87 67.67 1.63
CA PRO A 4 -38.46 67.10 2.85
C PRO A 4 -37.50 66.90 4.02
N GLN A 5 -38.09 67.07 5.20
CA GLN A 5 -37.60 66.97 6.57
C GLN A 5 -37.53 65.51 7.08
N VAL A 6 -36.46 65.15 7.81
CA VAL A 6 -36.39 64.90 9.28
C VAL A 6 -36.59 63.44 9.70
N ARG A 7 -35.55 62.86 10.33
CA ARG A 7 -35.58 61.67 11.20
C ARG A 7 -36.05 62.09 12.61
N PRO A 8 -36.63 61.20 13.43
CA PRO A 8 -35.81 60.64 14.52
C PRO A 8 -36.13 59.21 14.99
N SER A 9 -35.16 58.70 15.74
CA SER A 9 -35.05 57.47 16.54
C SER A 9 -36.17 57.20 17.56
N VAL A 10 -36.55 55.93 17.76
CA VAL A 10 -36.83 55.32 19.09
C VAL A 10 -36.68 53.79 19.01
N ARG A 11 -35.88 53.19 19.91
CA ARG A 11 -35.95 51.77 20.30
C ARG A 11 -36.98 51.59 21.42
N PRO A 12 -37.83 50.56 21.38
CA PRO A 12 -38.38 49.98 22.59
C PRO A 12 -37.87 48.54 22.80
N SER A 13 -37.43 48.29 24.03
CA SER A 13 -37.10 47.01 24.63
C SER A 13 -38.37 46.29 25.09
N VAL A 14 -38.68 45.09 24.56
CA VAL A 14 -39.46 44.06 25.28
C VAL A 14 -39.07 42.67 24.75
N ARG A 15 -38.58 41.80 25.64
CA ARG A 15 -38.45 40.34 25.46
C ARG A 15 -39.81 39.69 25.65
N PRO A 16 -40.21 38.74 24.78
CA PRO A 16 -41.06 37.63 25.18
C PRO A 16 -40.19 36.37 25.29
N THR A 17 -40.02 35.89 26.52
CA THR A 17 -39.78 34.48 26.81
C THR A 17 -41.07 33.74 26.46
N ASP A 18 -41.03 32.77 25.56
CA ASP A 18 -41.68 31.47 25.78
C ASP A 18 -41.31 30.47 24.68
N ARG A 19 -41.05 29.26 25.16
CA ARG A 19 -40.42 28.13 24.49
C ARG A 19 -41.54 27.23 23.94
N PRO A 20 -41.60 26.91 22.64
CA PRO A 20 -42.44 25.81 22.18
C PRO A 20 -41.66 24.51 22.34
N THR A 21 -41.94 23.79 23.42
CA THR A 21 -41.76 22.33 23.49
C THR A 21 -42.89 21.71 22.69
N ASP A 22 -42.62 21.21 21.50
CA ASP A 22 -43.26 20.01 20.99
C ASP A 22 -42.43 19.38 19.87
N ARG A 23 -42.20 18.09 20.04
CA ARG A 23 -41.22 17.24 19.36
C ARG A 23 -42.00 16.37 18.37
N PRO A 24 -41.75 16.45 17.05
CA PRO A 24 -42.35 15.51 16.12
C PRO A 24 -41.61 14.17 16.23
N THR A 25 -42.16 13.24 16.99
CA THR A 25 -41.93 11.79 16.81
C THR A 25 -42.81 11.35 15.66
N ASP A 26 -42.21 11.13 14.49
CA ASP A 26 -42.61 10.07 13.56
C ASP A 26 -41.52 9.91 12.51
N ARG A 27 -40.71 8.87 12.71
CA ARG A 27 -39.60 8.48 11.85
C ARG A 27 -40.15 7.39 10.92
N PRO A 28 -40.12 7.55 9.58
CA PRO A 28 -40.45 6.46 8.69
C PRO A 28 -39.38 5.38 8.82
N THR A 29 -39.75 4.27 9.47
CA THR A 29 -38.98 3.04 9.55
C THR A 29 -39.34 2.21 8.34
N ASP A 30 -38.70 2.45 7.21
CA ASP A 30 -38.65 1.49 6.09
C ASP A 30 -37.39 1.77 5.29
N ARG A 31 -36.30 1.15 5.74
CA ARG A 31 -35.04 1.06 5.01
C ARG A 31 -35.16 -0.19 4.14
N PRO A 32 -35.13 -0.11 2.80
CA PRO A 32 -35.16 -1.30 1.97
C PRO A 32 -33.92 -2.14 2.32
N THR A 33 -34.19 -3.31 2.90
CA THR A 33 -33.17 -4.28 3.34
C THR A 33 -32.98 -5.30 2.22
N ASP A 34 -32.75 -4.83 1.00
CA ASP A 34 -32.34 -5.71 -0.10
C ASP A 34 -30.82 -5.76 -0.11
N ARG A 35 -30.31 -6.54 0.84
CA ARG A 35 -28.94 -7.03 0.84
C ARG A 35 -28.86 -8.06 -0.29
N PRO A 36 -28.08 -7.84 -1.36
CA PRO A 36 -27.84 -8.91 -2.32
C PRO A 36 -27.17 -10.04 -1.55
N THR A 37 -27.85 -11.17 -1.44
CA THR A 37 -27.31 -12.35 -0.78
C THR A 37 -26.45 -13.08 -1.81
N TYR A 38 -25.35 -12.44 -2.20
CA TYR A 38 -24.24 -13.07 -2.89
C TYR A 38 -23.01 -12.96 -1.99
N LEU A 39 -23.11 -13.59 -0.81
CA LEU A 39 -21.90 -14.12 -0.20
C LEU A 39 -21.47 -15.23 -1.14
N ALA A 40 -20.55 -14.90 -2.06
CA ALA A 40 -19.66 -15.89 -2.63
C ALA A 40 -19.06 -16.65 -1.44
N SER A 41 -19.66 -17.78 -1.14
CA SER A 41 -19.24 -18.70 -0.09
C SER A 41 -18.11 -19.53 -0.69
N ALA A 42 -17.07 -18.86 -1.17
CA ALA A 42 -15.82 -19.51 -1.50
C ALA A 42 -15.12 -19.77 -0.16
N PRO A 43 -14.84 -21.02 0.21
CA PRO A 43 -14.09 -21.30 1.41
C PRO A 43 -12.68 -20.72 1.24
N THR A 44 -12.36 -19.65 1.97
CA THR A 44 -10.99 -19.18 2.19
C THR A 44 -10.15 -20.17 3.00
N SER A 45 -10.69 -21.35 3.35
CA SER A 45 -10.10 -22.34 4.25
C SER A 45 -8.94 -23.15 3.66
N GLY A 46 -8.21 -22.60 2.68
CA GLY A 46 -7.08 -23.29 2.04
C GLY A 46 -6.03 -22.40 1.40
N ARG A 47 -6.23 -21.07 1.30
CA ARG A 47 -5.24 -20.16 0.69
C ARG A 47 -4.33 -19.56 1.77
N PRO A 48 -2.99 -19.59 1.62
CA PRO A 48 -2.05 -19.09 2.62
C PRO A 48 -2.29 -17.61 2.87
N GLN A 49 -2.30 -17.26 4.15
CA GLN A 49 -2.18 -15.87 4.58
C GLN A 49 -0.70 -15.55 4.82
N LEU A 50 -0.34 -14.27 4.80
CA LEU A 50 1.06 -13.84 4.93
C LEU A 50 1.73 -14.28 6.26
N ASP A 51 0.94 -14.55 7.30
CA ASP A 51 1.41 -15.06 8.60
C ASP A 51 0.85 -16.46 8.95
N ASP A 52 0.31 -17.19 7.96
CA ASP A 52 -0.28 -18.50 8.24
C ASP A 52 0.79 -19.55 8.58
N ARG A 53 0.81 -19.93 9.86
CA ARG A 53 1.71 -20.96 10.41
C ARG A 53 1.31 -22.37 9.99
N GLN A 54 0.10 -22.56 9.46
CA GLN A 54 -0.46 -23.85 9.05
C GLN A 54 -0.44 -24.05 7.53
N ALA A 55 0.06 -23.07 6.78
CA ALA A 55 0.02 -23.12 5.32
C ALA A 55 0.85 -24.30 4.75
N PRO A 56 0.45 -24.85 3.57
CA PRO A 56 1.05 -26.04 2.96
C PRO A 56 2.58 -25.93 2.80
N VAL A 57 3.29 -27.06 2.66
CA VAL A 57 4.76 -27.06 2.60
C VAL A 57 5.33 -26.14 1.50
N HIS A 58 4.63 -25.98 0.38
CA HIS A 58 5.02 -25.07 -0.72
C HIS A 58 4.94 -23.58 -0.34
N SER A 59 4.04 -23.18 0.58
CA SER A 59 3.99 -21.80 1.10
C SER A 59 5.02 -21.55 2.22
N ARG A 60 5.90 -22.50 2.52
CA ARG A 60 6.98 -22.32 3.51
C ARG A 60 8.25 -21.69 2.91
N ARG A 61 8.32 -21.53 1.58
CA ARG A 61 9.51 -21.06 0.83
C ARG A 61 9.93 -19.66 1.29
N TRP A 62 8.99 -18.72 1.33
CA TRP A 62 9.20 -17.37 1.83
C TRP A 62 8.36 -17.11 3.07
N LYS A 63 8.72 -16.06 3.80
CA LYS A 63 7.97 -15.56 4.94
C LYS A 63 8.21 -14.07 5.04
N VAL A 64 7.13 -13.31 5.06
CA VAL A 64 7.15 -11.85 5.14
C VAL A 64 6.46 -11.37 6.40
N ARG A 65 6.93 -10.25 6.97
CA ARG A 65 6.38 -9.64 8.18
C ARG A 65 6.31 -8.12 7.99
N PRO A 66 5.13 -7.49 8.10
CA PRO A 66 5.07 -6.04 8.06
C PRO A 66 5.69 -5.44 9.33
N HIS A 67 6.39 -4.32 9.18
CA HIS A 67 7.10 -3.65 10.25
C HIS A 67 6.92 -2.13 10.19
N ARG A 68 6.97 -1.52 11.37
CA ARG A 68 6.94 -0.07 11.55
C ARG A 68 8.33 0.39 11.96
N GLU A 69 8.97 1.19 11.11
CA GLU A 69 10.33 1.67 11.34
C GLU A 69 10.36 2.74 12.46
N PHE A 70 9.66 3.85 12.27
CA PHE A 70 9.51 4.90 13.28
C PHE A 70 8.05 5.26 13.57
N ASP A 71 7.85 6.00 14.66
CA ASP A 71 6.59 6.65 15.03
C ASP A 71 6.78 8.17 14.96
N ALA A 72 6.01 8.85 14.10
CA ALA A 72 6.23 10.28 13.82
C ALA A 72 6.19 11.15 15.09
N THR A 73 5.40 10.74 16.08
CA THR A 73 5.24 11.48 17.33
C THR A 73 6.31 11.09 18.35
N ASN A 74 6.47 9.79 18.61
CA ASN A 74 7.35 9.31 19.68
C ASN A 74 8.84 9.41 19.32
N ASP A 75 9.17 9.34 18.04
CA ASP A 75 10.54 9.35 17.53
C ASP A 75 10.97 10.72 16.98
N LYS A 76 10.18 11.78 17.20
CA LYS A 76 10.42 13.15 16.70
C LYS A 76 11.82 13.68 16.98
N LYS A 77 12.45 13.27 18.09
CA LYS A 77 13.82 13.64 18.48
C LYS A 77 14.90 13.25 17.46
N TRP A 78 14.61 12.29 16.58
CA TRP A 78 15.53 11.84 15.53
C TRP A 78 15.36 12.64 14.24
N PHE A 79 14.27 13.39 14.10
CA PHE A 79 13.89 14.07 12.87
C PHE A 79 14.27 15.54 12.89
N VAL A 80 14.85 16.00 11.78
CA VAL A 80 15.07 17.41 11.49
C VAL A 80 13.90 17.91 10.66
N LEU A 81 13.06 18.73 11.27
CA LEU A 81 11.90 19.35 10.63
C LEU A 81 12.32 20.71 10.11
N ASP A 82 12.63 20.81 8.81
CA ASP A 82 12.89 22.10 8.18
C ASP A 82 11.57 22.81 7.89
N GLU A 83 11.39 24.00 8.48
CA GLU A 83 10.34 24.96 8.09
C GLU A 83 10.83 25.75 6.85
N GLY A 84 10.84 25.12 5.67
CA GLY A 84 11.15 25.81 4.42
C GLY A 84 12.02 25.02 3.44
N GLU A 85 11.90 25.39 2.16
CA GLU A 85 12.47 24.72 0.99
C GLU A 85 13.94 24.28 1.17
N SER A 86 14.22 23.07 0.68
CA SER A 86 15.54 22.43 0.60
C SER A 86 15.95 21.53 1.79
N ILE A 87 15.15 20.48 2.02
CA ILE A 87 15.64 19.22 2.63
C ILE A 87 16.72 18.52 1.77
N LEU A 88 16.98 19.06 0.57
CA LEU A 88 18.05 18.69 -0.34
C LEU A 88 19.31 19.55 -0.16
N ASN A 89 19.43 20.34 0.92
CA ASN A 89 20.71 20.97 1.23
C ASN A 89 21.70 19.87 1.63
N VAL A 90 22.52 19.56 0.63
CA VAL A 90 23.54 18.52 0.52
C VAL A 90 24.56 18.62 1.67
N GLN A 91 24.17 18.17 2.85
CA GLN A 91 25.10 17.40 3.65
C GLN A 91 24.93 15.95 3.19
N LEU A 92 25.98 15.41 2.56
CA LEU A 92 26.04 14.08 1.93
C LEU A 92 25.59 12.90 2.84
N ASP A 93 25.38 13.16 4.13
CA ASP A 93 24.99 12.18 5.13
C ASP A 93 23.53 12.33 5.62
N ASN A 94 22.65 13.08 4.95
CA ASN A 94 21.22 13.19 5.34
C ASN A 94 20.30 12.31 4.47
N TRP A 95 19.43 11.53 5.12
CA TRP A 95 18.41 10.72 4.45
C TRP A 95 17.01 11.35 4.59
N PRO A 96 16.15 11.22 3.57
CA PRO A 96 14.76 11.64 3.67
C PRO A 96 13.96 10.73 4.60
N VAL A 97 13.01 11.32 5.32
CA VAL A 97 12.01 10.61 6.10
C VAL A 97 10.72 10.53 5.30
N TYR A 98 10.39 9.32 4.85
CA TYR A 98 9.21 9.03 4.08
C TYR A 98 7.96 8.97 4.96
N LYS A 99 6.85 9.44 4.39
CA LYS A 99 5.48 9.35 4.91
C LYS A 99 4.60 8.72 3.84
N GLY A 100 3.30 8.62 4.12
CA GLY A 100 2.33 8.04 3.19
C GLY A 100 2.40 8.67 1.79
N SER A 101 2.47 10.00 1.66
CA SER A 101 2.51 10.66 0.35
C SER A 101 3.86 10.64 -0.37
N SER A 102 4.92 10.10 0.26
CA SER A 102 6.28 10.06 -0.32
C SER A 102 6.45 9.09 -1.48
N PHE A 103 5.52 8.15 -1.67
CA PHE A 103 5.56 7.14 -2.73
C PHE A 103 4.15 6.70 -3.12
N GLY A 104 4.00 6.10 -4.29
CA GLY A 104 2.75 5.49 -4.78
C GLY A 104 3.03 4.22 -5.57
N ILE A 105 1.97 3.55 -6.03
CA ILE A 105 2.10 2.34 -6.87
C ILE A 105 2.97 2.66 -8.09
N TRP A 106 4.07 1.92 -8.24
CA TRP A 106 5.08 2.11 -9.30
C TRP A 106 5.69 3.53 -9.35
N ASN A 107 5.68 4.24 -8.22
CA ASN A 107 6.34 5.52 -8.03
C ASN A 107 7.06 5.53 -6.67
N PRO A 108 8.37 5.26 -6.64
CA PRO A 108 9.09 5.07 -5.40
C PRO A 108 9.38 6.35 -4.61
N ASP A 109 9.23 7.53 -5.23
CA ASP A 109 9.63 8.81 -4.65
C ASP A 109 8.89 9.97 -5.31
N THR A 110 8.03 10.65 -4.56
CA THR A 110 7.26 11.82 -5.03
C THR A 110 7.99 13.15 -4.80
N GLY A 111 9.14 13.14 -4.11
CA GLY A 111 9.80 14.36 -3.63
C GLY A 111 9.14 14.97 -2.38
N GLU A 112 8.03 14.41 -1.88
CA GLU A 112 7.40 14.88 -0.65
C GLU A 112 7.90 14.09 0.56
N TYR A 113 8.54 14.76 1.51
CA TYR A 113 9.06 14.12 2.71
C TYR A 113 8.39 14.66 3.98
N TYR A 114 8.54 13.91 5.08
CA TYR A 114 8.11 14.35 6.41
C TYR A 114 9.18 15.22 7.08
N ALA A 115 10.44 14.83 6.93
CA ALA A 115 11.61 15.39 7.59
C ALA A 115 12.89 14.87 6.90
N SER A 116 14.05 15.22 7.44
CA SER A 116 15.33 14.54 7.19
C SER A 116 15.93 13.95 8.47
N VAL A 117 16.91 13.06 8.33
CA VAL A 117 17.69 12.46 9.42
C VAL A 117 19.17 12.39 9.07
N ASP A 118 20.04 12.44 10.08
CA ASP A 118 21.46 12.08 9.92
C ASP A 118 21.58 10.55 9.75
N ALA A 119 22.15 10.13 8.62
CA ALA A 119 22.29 8.74 8.20
C ALA A 119 23.08 7.89 9.19
N ARG A 120 24.17 8.42 9.77
CA ARG A 120 25.03 7.66 10.67
C ARG A 120 24.36 7.47 12.02
N LEU A 121 23.78 8.54 12.56
CA LEU A 121 23.05 8.49 13.82
C LEU A 121 21.83 7.58 13.71
N ILE A 122 21.07 7.66 12.61
CA ILE A 122 19.86 6.87 12.44
C ILE A 122 20.18 5.40 12.20
N ALA A 123 21.23 5.07 11.42
CA ALA A 123 21.66 3.69 11.20
C ALA A 123 22.12 3.04 12.52
N ALA A 124 22.91 3.74 13.33
CA ALA A 124 23.31 3.26 14.65
C ALA A 124 22.10 3.01 15.56
N HIS A 125 21.15 3.96 15.59
CA HIS A 125 19.92 3.81 16.37
C HIS A 125 19.07 2.61 15.92
N LEU A 126 18.87 2.44 14.60
CA LEU A 126 18.13 1.32 14.03
C LEU A 126 18.83 -0.01 14.32
N GLN A 127 20.16 -0.04 14.32
CA GLN A 127 20.92 -1.23 14.71
C GLN A 127 20.68 -1.62 16.16
N ASP A 128 20.78 -0.67 17.09
CA ASP A 128 20.49 -0.91 18.51
C ASP A 128 19.04 -1.35 18.75
N LYS A 129 18.10 -0.76 18.00
CA LYS A 129 16.68 -1.13 18.04
C LYS A 129 16.48 -2.55 17.54
N ARG A 130 17.07 -2.92 16.40
CA ARG A 130 17.01 -4.25 15.81
C ARG A 130 17.60 -5.32 16.73
N LEU A 131 18.75 -5.06 17.36
CA LEU A 131 19.38 -5.98 18.33
C LEU A 131 18.49 -6.25 19.55
N ARG A 132 17.82 -5.22 20.08
CA ARG A 132 16.85 -5.39 21.19
C ARG A 132 15.61 -6.16 20.74
N GLN A 133 15.10 -5.84 19.55
CA GLN A 133 13.93 -6.49 18.98
C GLN A 133 14.18 -7.96 18.67
N HIS A 134 15.38 -8.35 18.24
CA HIS A 134 15.74 -9.75 17.99
C HIS A 134 15.60 -10.63 19.26
N LYS A 135 15.87 -10.07 20.44
CA LYS A 135 15.68 -10.75 21.73
C LYS A 135 14.21 -10.91 22.14
N THR A 136 13.28 -10.29 21.43
CA THR A 136 11.84 -10.31 21.73
C THR A 136 11.13 -11.34 20.84
N PRO A 137 10.64 -12.48 21.37
CA PRO A 137 10.10 -13.57 20.54
C PRO A 137 8.92 -13.19 19.62
N ARG A 138 8.18 -12.12 19.96
CA ARG A 138 7.05 -11.61 19.15
C ARG A 138 7.47 -10.64 18.05
N SER A 139 8.73 -10.21 18.04
CA SER A 139 9.25 -9.30 17.03
C SER A 139 9.48 -10.03 15.70
N PRO A 140 9.19 -9.41 14.56
CA PRO A 140 9.62 -9.92 13.26
C PRO A 140 11.12 -10.23 13.19
N PHE A 141 11.96 -9.44 13.88
CA PHE A 141 13.41 -9.63 13.89
C PHE A 141 13.87 -10.89 14.63
N ALA A 142 13.03 -11.51 15.47
CA ALA A 142 13.39 -12.76 16.16
C ALA A 142 13.51 -13.95 15.20
N GLU A 143 12.96 -13.83 13.99
CA GLU A 143 12.97 -14.90 12.99
C GLU A 143 14.23 -14.89 12.09
N PHE A 144 15.06 -13.86 12.19
CA PHE A 144 16.31 -13.74 11.43
C PHE A 144 17.46 -14.45 12.13
N ALA A 145 18.44 -14.93 11.36
CA ALA A 145 19.66 -15.50 11.93
C ALA A 145 20.46 -14.43 12.69
N GLN A 146 21.05 -14.81 13.84
CA GLN A 146 21.85 -13.90 14.67
C GLN A 146 22.95 -13.18 13.88
N ARG A 147 23.70 -13.92 13.04
CA ARG A 147 24.74 -13.34 12.15
C ARG A 147 24.23 -12.22 11.23
N HIS A 148 22.98 -12.31 10.78
CA HIS A 148 22.37 -11.30 9.93
C HIS A 148 22.06 -10.06 10.76
N ILE A 149 21.47 -10.23 11.93
CA ILE A 149 21.09 -9.14 12.85
C ILE A 149 22.30 -8.39 13.41
N GLU A 150 23.39 -9.10 13.68
CA GLU A 150 24.62 -8.51 14.21
C GLU A 150 25.41 -7.72 13.16
N ASN A 151 25.26 -8.01 11.87
CA ASN A 151 25.91 -7.26 10.80
C ASN A 151 25.15 -5.95 10.48
N PRO A 152 25.70 -4.75 10.73
CA PRO A 152 25.02 -3.48 10.42
C PRO A 152 24.76 -3.25 8.93
N GLU A 153 25.53 -3.86 8.03
CA GLU A 153 25.37 -3.71 6.58
C GLU A 153 24.08 -4.35 6.04
N THR A 154 23.44 -5.20 6.84
CA THR A 154 22.16 -5.84 6.49
C THR A 154 20.95 -5.04 6.98
N LEU A 155 21.14 -3.81 7.50
CA LEU A 155 20.03 -2.98 7.94
C LEU A 155 19.03 -2.77 6.80
N PRO A 156 17.71 -2.96 7.06
CA PRO A 156 16.71 -2.81 6.01
C PRO A 156 16.71 -1.45 5.33
N CYS A 157 17.03 -0.38 6.06
CA CYS A 157 17.07 0.98 5.51
C CYS A 157 18.17 1.22 4.47
N LEU A 158 19.14 0.32 4.34
CA LEU A 158 20.25 0.45 3.39
C LEU A 158 19.94 -0.11 1.99
N ARG A 159 18.82 -0.83 1.84
CA ARG A 159 18.47 -1.53 0.60
C ARG A 159 17.07 -1.15 0.13
N PRO A 160 16.78 -1.34 -1.17
CA PRO A 160 15.41 -1.31 -1.65
C PRO A 160 14.52 -2.25 -0.84
N ARG A 161 13.30 -1.80 -0.53
CA ARG A 161 12.33 -2.61 0.23
C ARG A 161 10.91 -2.23 -0.12
N ILE A 162 9.98 -3.19 -0.01
CA ILE A 162 8.57 -2.92 -0.25
C ILE A 162 8.00 -2.15 0.94
N ALA A 163 7.51 -0.94 0.69
CA ALA A 163 6.72 -0.15 1.61
C ALA A 163 5.26 -0.09 1.17
N PHE A 164 4.35 0.14 2.11
CA PHE A 164 2.94 0.37 1.85
C PHE A 164 2.37 1.47 2.76
N ARG A 165 1.38 2.19 2.27
CA ARG A 165 0.71 3.25 3.04
C ARG A 165 -0.21 2.63 4.09
N LYS A 166 -0.09 3.11 5.33
CA LYS A 166 -1.01 2.72 6.43
C LYS A 166 -2.38 3.34 6.26
N VAL A 167 -2.44 4.64 5.95
CA VAL A 167 -3.69 5.40 5.85
C VAL A 167 -4.29 5.24 4.46
N THR A 168 -5.53 4.77 4.39
CA THR A 168 -6.33 4.66 3.18
C THR A 168 -7.41 5.73 3.22
N ASN A 169 -7.32 6.74 2.35
CA ASN A 169 -8.32 7.81 2.29
C ASN A 169 -9.49 7.36 1.38
N PRO A 170 -10.75 7.60 1.74
CA PRO A 170 -11.91 7.39 0.86
C PRO A 170 -11.78 8.01 -0.55
N THR A 171 -11.00 9.09 -0.71
CA THR A 171 -10.76 9.71 -2.01
C THR A 171 -9.67 9.03 -2.83
N ASN A 172 -8.96 8.03 -2.28
CA ASN A 172 -7.93 7.32 -3.01
C ASN A 172 -8.55 6.40 -4.07
N THR A 173 -7.99 6.46 -5.29
CA THR A 173 -8.32 5.53 -6.37
C THR A 173 -7.86 4.10 -6.08
N ARG A 174 -7.02 3.88 -5.06
CA ARG A 174 -6.49 2.57 -4.63
C ARG A 174 -6.47 2.46 -3.10
N THR A 175 -6.76 1.28 -2.56
CA THR A 175 -6.75 1.01 -1.12
C THR A 175 -5.38 0.50 -0.66
N VAL A 176 -4.82 -0.50 -1.33
CA VAL A 176 -3.48 -1.01 -1.06
C VAL A 176 -2.52 -0.24 -1.96
N ILE A 177 -1.66 0.58 -1.35
CA ILE A 177 -0.69 1.41 -2.08
C ILE A 177 0.72 0.98 -1.68
N PRO A 178 1.26 -0.07 -2.31
CA PRO A 178 2.64 -0.50 -2.13
C PRO A 178 3.59 0.24 -3.10
N ALA A 179 4.88 0.23 -2.79
CA ALA A 179 5.96 0.58 -3.71
C ALA A 179 7.25 -0.09 -3.25
N LEU A 180 8.13 -0.42 -4.20
CA LEU A 180 9.54 -0.64 -3.88
C LEU A 180 10.20 0.71 -3.64
N ILE A 181 10.54 1.05 -2.41
CA ILE A 181 11.24 2.31 -2.09
C ILE A 181 12.76 2.09 -2.11
N PRO A 182 13.58 3.12 -2.40
CA PRO A 182 15.02 2.98 -2.41
C PRO A 182 15.60 2.74 -1.01
N GLY A 183 16.86 2.27 -0.97
CA GLY A 183 17.67 2.36 0.24
C GLY A 183 17.98 3.82 0.60
N GLN A 184 18.62 4.03 1.75
CA GLN A 184 19.02 5.35 2.24
C GLN A 184 17.82 6.29 2.48
N ALA A 185 16.70 5.73 2.91
CA ALA A 185 15.51 6.44 3.36
C ALA A 185 14.92 5.73 4.58
N VAL A 186 14.29 6.49 5.49
CA VAL A 186 13.60 5.93 6.67
C VAL A 186 12.12 6.29 6.67
N LEU A 187 11.30 5.53 7.37
CA LEU A 187 9.84 5.59 7.28
C LEU A 187 9.19 6.00 8.61
N THR A 188 8.26 6.94 8.54
CA THR A 188 7.30 7.21 9.63
C THR A 188 6.23 6.13 9.75
N ASP A 189 5.39 6.16 10.77
CA ASP A 189 4.33 5.16 10.96
C ASP A 189 3.21 5.22 9.92
N ALA A 190 3.14 6.29 9.12
CA ALA A 190 2.25 6.39 7.97
C ALA A 190 2.68 5.51 6.78
N ALA A 191 3.95 5.08 6.76
CA ALA A 191 4.54 4.21 5.77
C ALA A 191 5.16 2.98 6.46
N GLN A 192 4.64 1.80 6.18
CA GLN A 192 5.12 0.56 6.78
C GLN A 192 5.85 -0.25 5.73
N TYR A 193 6.76 -1.13 6.12
CA TYR A 193 7.54 -1.91 5.16
C TYR A 193 7.58 -3.39 5.49
N LEU A 194 7.98 -4.18 4.51
CA LEU A 194 8.03 -5.63 4.62
C LEU A 194 9.44 -6.10 4.98
N LEU A 195 9.51 -6.92 6.02
CA LEU A 195 10.69 -7.69 6.39
C LEU A 195 10.57 -9.11 5.86
N TRP A 196 11.68 -9.66 5.37
CA TRP A 196 11.73 -11.01 4.80
C TRP A 196 12.66 -11.93 5.60
N PRO A 197 12.20 -12.50 6.73
CA PRO A 197 12.96 -13.54 7.42
C PRO A 197 13.40 -14.70 6.52
N ARG A 198 12.59 -15.01 5.49
CA ARG A 198 12.92 -15.93 4.40
C ARG A 198 12.32 -15.41 3.10
N GLY A 199 13.04 -15.50 2.00
CA GLY A 199 12.58 -15.09 0.68
C GLY A 199 13.75 -14.66 -0.20
N THR A 200 13.43 -14.43 -1.47
CA THR A 200 14.31 -13.97 -2.53
C THR A 200 13.70 -12.73 -3.19
N SER A 201 14.48 -12.00 -3.98
CA SER A 201 13.99 -10.82 -4.70
C SER A 201 12.88 -11.17 -5.72
N HIS A 202 12.83 -12.42 -6.20
CA HIS A 202 11.69 -12.93 -6.96
C HIS A 202 10.41 -13.02 -6.10
N ASP A 203 10.49 -13.52 -4.87
CA ASP A 203 9.33 -13.56 -3.95
C ASP A 203 8.85 -12.14 -3.60
N GLU A 204 9.79 -11.19 -3.46
CA GLU A 204 9.47 -9.77 -3.25
C GLU A 204 8.71 -9.20 -4.44
N ALA A 205 9.24 -9.38 -5.65
CA ALA A 205 8.62 -8.91 -6.89
C ALA A 205 7.23 -9.52 -7.10
N PHE A 206 7.07 -10.83 -6.84
CA PHE A 206 5.78 -11.51 -6.91
C PHE A 206 4.76 -10.85 -5.98
N LEU A 207 5.11 -10.70 -4.70
CA LEU A 207 4.21 -10.11 -3.72
C LEU A 207 3.90 -8.64 -4.06
N LEU A 208 4.89 -7.87 -4.51
CA LEU A 208 4.69 -6.49 -4.95
C LEU A 208 3.70 -6.41 -6.13
N GLY A 209 3.81 -7.32 -7.11
CA GLY A 209 2.87 -7.44 -8.22
C GLY A 209 1.44 -7.69 -7.74
N VAL A 210 1.24 -8.70 -6.89
CA VAL A 210 -0.08 -9.03 -6.31
C VAL A 210 -0.64 -7.85 -5.51
N LEU A 211 0.15 -7.25 -4.63
CA LEU A 211 -0.24 -6.08 -3.81
C LEU A 211 -0.62 -4.86 -4.66
N SER A 212 -0.05 -4.74 -5.86
CA SER A 212 -0.28 -3.62 -6.77
C SER A 212 -1.46 -3.84 -7.72
N SER A 213 -1.96 -5.06 -7.84
CA SER A 213 -3.08 -5.41 -8.73
C SER A 213 -4.42 -4.79 -8.30
N MET A 214 -5.29 -4.48 -9.25
CA MET A 214 -6.68 -4.13 -8.95
C MET A 214 -7.47 -5.32 -8.40
N ILE A 215 -7.08 -6.54 -8.75
CA ILE A 215 -7.75 -7.77 -8.30
C ILE A 215 -7.68 -7.90 -6.77
N LEU A 216 -6.48 -7.80 -6.19
CA LEU A 216 -6.33 -7.80 -4.73
C LEU A 216 -6.95 -6.53 -4.11
N ASP A 217 -6.78 -5.36 -4.74
CA ASP A 217 -7.30 -4.09 -4.20
C ASP A 217 -8.83 -4.11 -4.07
N TRP A 218 -9.52 -4.74 -5.01
CA TRP A 218 -10.96 -4.94 -4.98
C TRP A 218 -11.40 -5.73 -3.74
N TYR A 219 -10.65 -6.78 -3.37
CA TYR A 219 -10.87 -7.50 -2.11
C TYR A 219 -10.56 -6.61 -0.91
N ALA A 220 -9.40 -5.95 -0.91
CA ALA A 220 -8.96 -5.10 0.21
C ALA A 220 -9.97 -3.97 0.52
N ARG A 221 -10.59 -3.38 -0.50
CA ARG A 221 -11.66 -2.36 -0.38
C ARG A 221 -12.87 -2.81 0.44
N ARG A 222 -13.13 -4.11 0.54
CA ARG A 222 -14.26 -4.67 1.29
C ARG A 222 -13.98 -4.83 2.78
N VAL A 223 -12.69 -4.85 3.15
CA VAL A 223 -12.25 -5.17 4.52
C VAL A 223 -11.46 -4.02 5.17
N VAL A 224 -10.95 -3.09 4.39
CA VAL A 224 -10.23 -1.89 4.86
C VAL A 224 -11.16 -0.69 4.86
N GLU A 225 -11.37 -0.08 6.02
CA GLU A 225 -12.16 1.16 6.14
C GLU A 225 -11.29 2.42 6.04
N LEU A 226 -10.27 2.54 6.91
CA LEU A 226 -9.44 3.76 7.01
C LEU A 226 -7.94 3.48 7.13
N ASN A 227 -7.57 2.37 7.76
CA ASN A 227 -6.17 2.01 7.97
C ASN A 227 -5.92 0.55 7.61
N LEU A 228 -4.94 0.32 6.74
CA LEU A 228 -4.41 -1.00 6.44
C LEU A 228 -3.46 -1.43 7.57
N ASN A 229 -4.05 -1.79 8.72
CA ASN A 229 -3.30 -2.26 9.88
C ASN A 229 -2.75 -3.68 9.65
N PHE A 230 -1.71 -4.07 10.40
CA PHE A 230 -1.04 -5.36 10.23
C PHE A 230 -1.96 -6.58 10.33
N HIS A 231 -2.99 -6.55 11.19
CA HIS A 231 -3.95 -7.66 11.24
C HIS A 231 -4.71 -7.79 9.91
N ILE A 232 -5.09 -6.69 9.26
CA ILE A 232 -5.76 -6.75 7.95
C ILE A 232 -4.76 -7.15 6.88
N PHE A 233 -3.60 -6.49 6.83
CA PHE A 233 -2.54 -6.79 5.87
C PHE A 233 -2.14 -8.27 5.88
N ASN A 234 -1.91 -8.85 7.07
CA ASN A 234 -1.50 -10.25 7.20
C ASN A 234 -2.59 -11.24 6.76
N ASN A 235 -3.86 -10.82 6.74
CA ASN A 235 -5.00 -11.65 6.33
C ASN A 235 -5.40 -11.43 4.86
N LEU A 236 -4.69 -10.60 4.10
CA LEU A 236 -4.93 -10.46 2.67
C LEU A 236 -4.68 -11.81 1.97
N PRO A 237 -5.61 -12.28 1.11
CA PRO A 237 -5.46 -13.55 0.42
C PRO A 237 -4.40 -13.41 -0.67
N ILE A 238 -3.30 -14.13 -0.57
CA ILE A 238 -2.27 -14.17 -1.62
C ILE A 238 -2.46 -15.45 -2.44
N PRO A 239 -2.34 -15.42 -3.79
CA PRO A 239 -2.49 -16.61 -4.61
C PRO A 239 -1.51 -17.71 -4.22
N LEU A 240 -1.97 -18.95 -4.32
CA LEU A 240 -1.10 -20.13 -4.25
C LEU A 240 -0.43 -20.31 -5.60
N ALA A 241 0.79 -19.79 -5.74
CA ALA A 241 1.61 -20.01 -6.93
C ALA A 241 2.79 -20.92 -6.61
N ASP A 242 3.04 -21.91 -7.46
CA ASP A 242 4.31 -22.64 -7.45
C ASP A 242 5.35 -21.82 -8.20
N LEU A 243 6.02 -20.90 -7.49
CA LEU A 243 7.05 -19.99 -8.04
C LEU A 243 8.29 -20.70 -8.62
N GLU A 244 8.29 -22.02 -8.78
CA GLU A 244 9.34 -22.77 -9.50
C GLU A 244 8.86 -23.31 -10.85
N ASN A 245 7.54 -23.48 -11.03
CA ASN A 245 6.98 -24.16 -12.20
C ASN A 245 5.80 -23.40 -12.84
N ASP A 246 5.31 -22.36 -12.17
CA ASP A 246 4.18 -21.56 -12.63
C ASP A 246 4.67 -20.38 -13.49
N GLN A 247 4.54 -20.56 -14.81
CA GLN A 247 4.95 -19.56 -15.80
C GLN A 247 4.16 -18.25 -15.69
N VAL A 248 2.94 -18.27 -15.15
CA VAL A 248 2.15 -17.05 -14.92
C VAL A 248 2.70 -16.32 -13.71
N ALA A 249 3.11 -17.04 -12.67
CA ALA A 249 3.78 -16.44 -11.52
C ALA A 249 5.14 -15.83 -11.87
N ASP A 250 5.93 -16.50 -12.72
CA ASP A 250 7.16 -15.93 -13.28
C ASP A 250 6.89 -14.65 -14.07
N ARG A 251 5.78 -14.61 -14.82
CA ARG A 251 5.37 -13.42 -15.56
C ARG A 251 4.98 -12.27 -14.63
N VAL A 252 4.30 -12.54 -13.51
CA VAL A 252 4.03 -11.54 -12.47
C VAL A 252 5.34 -10.96 -11.93
N VAL A 253 6.33 -11.81 -11.65
CA VAL A 253 7.64 -11.38 -11.15
C VAL A 253 8.34 -10.48 -12.15
N GLU A 254 8.39 -10.87 -13.43
CA GLU A 254 9.01 -10.08 -14.48
C GLU A 254 8.34 -8.70 -14.62
N ILE A 255 7.01 -8.66 -14.71
CA ILE A 255 6.25 -7.42 -14.88
C ILE A 255 6.44 -6.50 -13.66
N ALA A 256 6.27 -7.02 -12.44
CA ALA A 256 6.43 -6.24 -11.22
C ALA A 256 7.86 -5.72 -11.07
N GLY A 257 8.87 -6.53 -11.42
CA GLY A 257 10.26 -6.12 -11.45
C GLY A 257 10.49 -4.94 -12.38
N ARG A 258 10.00 -5.02 -13.63
CA ARG A 258 10.13 -3.95 -14.63
C ARG A 258 9.42 -2.66 -14.22
N LEU A 259 8.24 -2.77 -13.60
CA LEU A 259 7.46 -1.62 -13.12
C LEU A 259 8.06 -0.96 -11.87
N ALA A 260 8.74 -1.73 -11.01
CA ALA A 260 9.33 -1.25 -9.76
C ALA A 260 10.72 -0.63 -9.94
N ALA A 261 11.57 -1.23 -10.78
CA ALA A 261 12.95 -0.82 -10.98
C ALA A 261 13.06 0.39 -11.94
N VAL A 262 12.54 1.54 -11.54
CA VAL A 262 12.39 2.72 -12.40
C VAL A 262 13.70 3.43 -12.73
N ASP A 263 14.72 3.32 -11.86
CA ASP A 263 16.00 4.01 -12.00
C ASP A 263 17.16 3.27 -11.30
N GLU A 264 18.36 3.83 -11.40
CA GLU A 264 19.63 3.22 -10.97
C GLU A 264 19.67 2.85 -9.48
N ARG A 265 18.82 3.45 -8.63
CA ARG A 265 18.71 3.11 -7.20
C ARG A 265 18.30 1.65 -6.98
N PHE A 266 17.75 1.00 -8.00
CA PHE A 266 17.24 -0.37 -7.96
C PHE A 266 18.11 -1.38 -8.72
N VAL A 267 19.31 -1.01 -9.19
CA VAL A 267 20.14 -1.86 -10.06
C VAL A 267 20.47 -3.23 -9.44
N GLU A 268 20.81 -3.28 -8.14
CA GLU A 268 21.12 -4.53 -7.45
C GLU A 268 19.89 -5.44 -7.40
N TRP A 269 18.76 -4.91 -6.91
CA TRP A 269 17.50 -5.65 -6.80
C TRP A 269 16.97 -6.10 -8.16
N ALA A 270 17.02 -5.23 -9.18
CA ALA A 270 16.60 -5.55 -10.54
C ALA A 270 17.47 -6.66 -11.16
N GLY A 271 18.78 -6.65 -10.86
CA GLY A 271 19.71 -7.70 -11.26
C GLY A 271 19.39 -9.05 -10.61
N GLU A 272 19.00 -9.06 -9.33
CA GLU A 272 18.56 -10.27 -8.62
C GLU A 272 17.23 -10.82 -9.14
N VAL A 273 16.31 -9.95 -9.56
CA VAL A 273 15.03 -10.33 -10.20
C VAL A 273 15.22 -10.76 -11.66
N GLY A 274 16.30 -10.32 -12.31
CA GLY A 274 16.59 -10.63 -13.72
C GLY A 274 15.91 -9.70 -14.72
N VAL A 275 15.65 -8.43 -14.37
CA VAL A 275 14.96 -7.45 -15.21
C VAL A 275 15.81 -6.19 -15.45
N PRO A 276 15.64 -5.50 -16.58
CA PRO A 276 16.32 -4.22 -16.83
C PRO A 276 15.67 -3.06 -16.08
N VAL A 277 16.51 -2.19 -15.53
CA VAL A 277 16.13 -0.91 -14.92
C VAL A 277 15.55 0.04 -15.97
N GLY A 278 14.51 0.78 -15.61
CA GLY A 278 13.88 1.83 -16.43
C GLY A 278 13.12 1.31 -17.65
N SER A 279 12.91 0.00 -17.76
CA SER A 279 12.32 -0.65 -18.93
C SER A 279 10.80 -0.50 -19.09
N ALA A 280 10.16 0.13 -18.10
CA ALA A 280 8.74 0.46 -18.10
C ALA A 280 8.47 1.95 -17.76
N ASN A 281 9.45 2.83 -18.03
CA ASN A 281 9.31 4.27 -17.79
C ASN A 281 8.46 4.97 -18.87
N ASP A 282 8.37 4.39 -20.07
CA ASP A 282 7.41 4.84 -21.08
C ASP A 282 5.98 4.55 -20.61
N GLU A 283 5.11 5.56 -20.68
CA GLU A 283 3.76 5.48 -20.11
C GLU A 283 2.89 4.45 -20.83
N ALA A 284 3.02 4.29 -22.15
CA ALA A 284 2.22 3.30 -22.88
C ALA A 284 2.65 1.87 -22.51
N VAL A 285 3.97 1.63 -22.44
CA VAL A 285 4.52 0.34 -21.97
C VAL A 285 4.10 0.07 -20.52
N LYS A 286 4.15 1.09 -19.65
CA LYS A 286 3.74 0.98 -18.25
C LYS A 286 2.28 0.56 -18.12
N GLN A 287 1.37 1.22 -18.83
CA GLN A 287 -0.06 0.92 -18.75
C GLN A 287 -0.39 -0.47 -19.31
N ASP A 288 0.25 -0.89 -20.40
CA ASP A 288 0.08 -2.24 -20.95
C ASP A 288 0.52 -3.32 -19.95
N LEU A 289 1.71 -3.15 -19.35
CA LEU A 289 2.24 -4.04 -18.31
C LEU A 289 1.33 -4.08 -17.07
N ILE A 290 0.74 -2.96 -16.67
CA ILE A 290 -0.20 -2.91 -15.55
C ILE A 290 -1.47 -3.73 -15.86
N CYS A 291 -1.98 -3.67 -17.09
CA CYS A 291 -3.15 -4.45 -17.51
C CYS A 291 -2.81 -5.95 -17.62
N GLU A 292 -1.64 -6.29 -18.15
CA GLU A 292 -1.15 -7.67 -18.21
C GLU A 292 -0.94 -8.24 -16.79
N LEU A 293 -0.40 -7.45 -15.86
CA LEU A 293 -0.24 -7.84 -14.46
C LEU A 293 -1.58 -8.18 -13.81
N ASP A 294 -2.61 -7.34 -13.99
CA ASP A 294 -3.94 -7.61 -13.46
C ASP A 294 -4.51 -8.93 -14.02
N ALA A 295 -4.28 -9.21 -15.31
CA ALA A 295 -4.70 -10.46 -15.96
C ALA A 295 -3.97 -11.69 -15.39
N CYS A 296 -2.64 -11.62 -15.22
CA CYS A 296 -1.87 -12.68 -14.60
C CYS A 296 -2.32 -12.94 -13.15
N VAL A 297 -2.56 -11.88 -12.38
CA VAL A 297 -3.01 -12.01 -11.00
C VAL A 297 -4.42 -12.60 -10.93
N ALA A 298 -5.33 -12.19 -11.81
CA ALA A 298 -6.67 -12.80 -11.90
C ALA A 298 -6.60 -14.30 -12.21
N TYR A 299 -5.74 -14.70 -13.14
CA TYR A 299 -5.49 -16.11 -13.47
C TYR A 299 -5.01 -16.89 -12.23
N LEU A 300 -4.03 -16.36 -11.49
CA LEU A 300 -3.51 -17.01 -10.27
C LEU A 300 -4.54 -17.09 -9.13
N TYR A 301 -5.52 -16.18 -9.11
CA TYR A 301 -6.65 -16.27 -8.19
C TYR A 301 -7.72 -17.28 -8.64
N GLU A 302 -7.58 -17.87 -9.82
CA GLU A 302 -8.55 -18.77 -10.46
C GLU A 302 -9.87 -18.06 -10.78
N LEU A 303 -9.82 -16.78 -11.15
CA LEU A 303 -10.99 -16.01 -11.59
C LEU A 303 -11.31 -16.29 -13.05
N ASP A 304 -12.57 -16.12 -13.44
CA ASP A 304 -13.00 -16.16 -14.84
C ASP A 304 -13.33 -14.76 -15.40
N GLU A 305 -13.81 -14.70 -16.65
CA GLU A 305 -14.18 -13.43 -17.29
C GLU A 305 -15.40 -12.76 -16.63
N GLU A 306 -16.32 -13.53 -16.04
CA GLU A 306 -17.50 -12.99 -15.34
C GLU A 306 -17.06 -12.36 -14.01
N ASP A 307 -16.15 -13.01 -13.29
CA ASP A 307 -15.52 -12.47 -12.08
C ASP A 307 -14.77 -11.16 -12.38
N LEU A 308 -14.01 -11.11 -13.48
CA LEU A 308 -13.32 -9.89 -13.91
C LEU A 308 -14.30 -8.75 -14.18
N ALA A 309 -15.43 -9.03 -14.84
CA ALA A 309 -16.47 -8.03 -15.06
C ALA A 309 -16.97 -7.45 -13.73
N VAL A 310 -17.29 -8.32 -12.76
CA VAL A 310 -17.71 -7.90 -11.42
C VAL A 310 -16.62 -7.04 -10.75
N VAL A 311 -15.35 -7.43 -10.85
CA VAL A 311 -14.23 -6.69 -10.25
C VAL A 311 -14.18 -5.27 -10.78
N TYR A 312 -14.17 -5.06 -12.09
CA TYR A 312 -14.00 -3.74 -12.68
C TYR A 312 -15.27 -2.88 -12.63
N GLU A 313 -16.46 -3.48 -12.81
CA GLU A 313 -17.74 -2.76 -12.72
C GLU A 313 -18.03 -2.24 -11.31
N THR A 314 -17.59 -2.97 -10.28
CA THR A 314 -17.85 -2.61 -8.88
C THR A 314 -16.64 -2.00 -8.17
N PHE A 315 -15.55 -1.72 -8.90
CA PHE A 315 -14.32 -1.19 -8.29
C PHE A 315 -14.49 0.23 -7.73
N SER A 316 -15.22 1.07 -8.46
CA SER A 316 -15.47 2.46 -8.12
C SER A 316 -16.81 2.93 -8.67
N GLU A 317 -17.56 3.68 -7.86
CA GLU A 317 -18.78 4.35 -8.31
C GLU A 317 -18.49 5.64 -9.09
N THR A 318 -17.26 6.16 -9.02
CA THR A 318 -16.90 7.49 -9.56
C THR A 318 -15.92 7.46 -10.72
N VAL A 319 -15.22 6.34 -10.92
CA VAL A 319 -14.23 6.16 -11.99
C VAL A 319 -14.68 5.02 -12.88
N ASP A 320 -14.79 5.31 -14.19
CA ASP A 320 -15.06 4.28 -15.20
C ASP A 320 -13.77 3.52 -15.54
N TYR A 321 -13.79 2.21 -15.32
CA TYR A 321 -12.67 1.31 -15.64
C TYR A 321 -12.93 0.44 -16.87
N SER A 322 -13.96 0.75 -17.69
CA SER A 322 -14.33 -0.04 -18.87
C SER A 322 -13.18 -0.24 -19.88
N GLU A 323 -12.40 0.81 -20.17
CA GLU A 323 -11.25 0.74 -21.08
C GLU A 323 -10.14 -0.19 -20.52
N ARG A 324 -9.83 -0.05 -19.22
CA ARG A 324 -8.85 -0.91 -18.55
C ARG A 324 -9.34 -2.35 -18.50
N HIS A 325 -10.61 -2.58 -18.18
CA HIS A 325 -11.21 -3.90 -18.17
C HIS A 325 -11.08 -4.59 -19.54
N ALA A 326 -11.36 -3.87 -20.64
CA ALA A 326 -11.20 -4.41 -21.98
C ALA A 326 -9.73 -4.80 -22.29
N ALA A 327 -8.75 -3.98 -21.87
CA ALA A 327 -7.34 -4.29 -22.03
C ALA A 327 -6.90 -5.51 -21.19
N VAL A 328 -7.38 -5.61 -19.96
CA VAL A 328 -7.11 -6.74 -19.06
C VAL A 328 -7.70 -8.02 -19.63
N LEU A 329 -8.95 -8.00 -20.11
CA LEU A 329 -9.58 -9.16 -20.77
C LEU A 329 -8.80 -9.63 -22.00
N ALA A 330 -8.25 -8.71 -22.79
CA ALA A 330 -7.44 -9.05 -23.95
C ALA A 330 -6.16 -9.81 -23.57
N HIS A 331 -5.50 -9.43 -22.47
CA HIS A 331 -4.36 -10.18 -21.92
C HIS A 331 -4.79 -11.50 -21.28
N PHE A 332 -5.89 -11.49 -20.53
CA PHE A 332 -6.42 -12.65 -19.83
C PHE A 332 -6.78 -13.80 -20.79
N ARG A 333 -7.45 -13.49 -21.91
CA ARG A 333 -7.77 -14.48 -22.94
C ARG A 333 -6.51 -15.10 -23.56
N LYS A 334 -5.48 -14.30 -23.84
CA LYS A 334 -4.20 -14.80 -24.36
C LYS A 334 -3.50 -15.72 -23.35
N LEU A 335 -3.60 -15.44 -22.06
CA LEU A 335 -3.05 -16.31 -21.01
C LEU A 335 -3.76 -17.66 -20.99
N ASN A 336 -5.10 -17.66 -21.02
CA ASN A 336 -5.91 -18.90 -21.06
C ASN A 336 -5.73 -19.73 -22.35
N GLU A 337 -5.34 -19.10 -23.46
CA GLU A 337 -4.98 -19.84 -24.68
C GLU A 337 -3.59 -20.50 -24.59
N ARG A 338 -2.71 -19.96 -23.73
CA ARG A 338 -1.31 -20.38 -23.61
C ARG A 338 -1.09 -21.43 -22.52
N PHE A 339 -1.88 -21.39 -21.46
CA PHE A 339 -1.78 -22.23 -20.26
C PHE A 339 -3.13 -22.88 -19.94
#